data_AF-A0A7C1FBK9-F1
#
_entry.id   AF-A0A7C1FBK9-F1
#
_cell.length_a   1.000
_cell.length_b   1.000
_cell.length_c   1.000
_cell.angle_alpha   90.00
_cell.angle_beta   90.00
_cell.angle_gamma   90.00
#
_symmetry.space_group_name_H-M   'P 1'
#
loop_
_entity.id
_entity.type
_entity.pdbx_description
1 polymer ?
#
loop_
_entity_poly.entity_id
_entity_poly.type
_entity_poly.pdbx_seq_one_letter_code
_entity_poly.pdbx_strand_id
1 'polypeptide(L)'
;MSKKFYVMFVAVLTLALIGGFYFTSADAQKAAPAVKAEKPAKVETCYACHVPIKELHTLGKHKGVNCVSCHTGLDKHLANVKERPVTRTDHKACGACHKEQYESFFTMNWKKLARIEKAQPKEKAPAFDLLMMPHGFTREHNIQRSHSFMLIDHLLVDRAYGGRFQPKNGWAFYGMSGDLKAWDVLTEIPQAKGVDAHKPFLHGTGAFANPVCLNCKTQDHILDWAFMGDPVPGTKWSRTSKVYEFAKDLNHPLNCYMCHDPHAAKPRVVRDALIEALTRPEADTLWHKDPNRTKIDVKDMGLRGYTRKIAILEKTDTKLQCGQCHVEYNCNPGIDPTDGKPIGMADRRTNHFPFKSVWDNNAHYDSIKFRDFKHGITGALLWKAQHPEAETFWNSKHQKAGVNCNDCHMPKVTDPKTKKTYTSHWQTNPKNYIKETCLKCHPDWDEKKAVYVIDSAVTHLKGKARKAEFWLTQLINKFIEARAAGVDEAVLKDARDKHYHAHTHWEWWTAETSAGFHNIDQAKESLNTSMIRSMEGIQILEDAIKAKRGTDTTFTTPVRAKHFIGVDPVK
;
A
#
# COMPACT_ATOMS: atom_id res chain seq x y z
N MET A 1 20.02 -20.35 -67.57
CA MET A 1 18.91 -20.62 -66.64
C MET A 1 17.77 -19.65 -66.96
N SER A 2 16.58 -20.17 -67.29
CA SER A 2 15.51 -19.39 -67.92
C SER A 2 14.81 -18.45 -66.93
N LYS A 3 14.27 -17.31 -67.42
CA LYS A 3 13.48 -16.33 -66.65
C LYS A 3 12.33 -16.96 -65.84
N LYS A 4 11.85 -18.15 -66.20
CA LYS A 4 10.83 -18.90 -65.45
C LYS A 4 11.35 -19.43 -64.10
N PHE A 5 12.66 -19.68 -63.97
CA PHE A 5 13.28 -20.12 -62.72
C PHE A 5 13.39 -18.98 -61.69
N TYR A 6 13.63 -17.75 -62.15
CA TYR A 6 13.74 -16.58 -61.28
C TYR A 6 12.38 -16.14 -60.72
N VAL A 7 11.31 -16.23 -61.52
CA VAL A 7 9.94 -15.90 -61.07
C VAL A 7 9.42 -16.93 -60.07
N MET A 8 9.73 -18.22 -60.24
CA MET A 8 9.38 -19.24 -59.23
C MET A 8 10.18 -19.09 -57.94
N PHE A 9 11.48 -18.73 -58.03
CA PHE A 9 12.32 -18.56 -56.84
C PHE A 9 11.90 -17.34 -56.00
N VAL A 10 11.50 -16.24 -56.65
CA VAL A 10 11.00 -15.03 -55.96
C VAL A 10 9.59 -15.25 -55.37
N ALA A 11 8.72 -16.03 -56.02
CA ALA A 11 7.39 -16.38 -55.48
C ALA A 11 7.49 -17.31 -54.25
N VAL A 12 8.44 -18.25 -54.24
CA VAL A 12 8.67 -19.14 -53.09
C VAL A 12 9.31 -18.38 -51.91
N LEU A 13 10.18 -17.41 -52.16
CA LEU A 13 10.77 -16.57 -51.11
C LEU A 13 9.78 -15.55 -50.52
N THR A 14 8.83 -15.04 -51.31
CA THR A 14 7.77 -14.14 -50.79
C THR A 14 6.68 -14.89 -50.02
N LEU A 15 6.35 -16.14 -50.39
CA LEU A 15 5.49 -17.00 -49.58
C LEU A 15 6.17 -17.49 -48.28
N ALA A 16 7.50 -17.69 -48.29
CA ALA A 16 8.26 -18.01 -47.08
C ALA A 16 8.43 -16.82 -46.12
N LEU A 17 8.41 -15.57 -46.63
CA LEU A 17 8.48 -14.35 -45.82
C LEU A 17 7.12 -13.89 -45.28
N ILE A 18 6.00 -14.31 -45.90
CA ILE A 18 4.64 -14.09 -45.38
C ILE A 18 4.22 -15.24 -44.42
N GLY A 19 4.84 -16.42 -44.55
CA GLY A 19 4.70 -17.55 -43.61
C GLY A 19 5.65 -17.53 -42.42
N GLY A 20 6.46 -16.48 -42.27
CA GLY A 20 7.39 -16.30 -41.16
C GLY A 20 6.67 -16.01 -39.84
N PHE A 21 6.44 -17.05 -39.05
CA PHE A 21 6.28 -17.01 -37.59
C PHE A 21 5.46 -15.83 -37.02
N TYR A 22 4.19 -15.76 -37.38
CA TYR A 22 3.19 -15.38 -36.38
C TYR A 22 3.09 -16.53 -35.36
N PHE A 23 4.02 -16.57 -34.41
CA PHE A 23 3.70 -17.16 -33.11
C PHE A 23 2.64 -16.26 -32.48
N THR A 24 1.38 -16.52 -32.80
CA THR A 24 0.32 -16.19 -31.85
C THR A 24 0.69 -16.90 -30.55
N SER A 25 0.61 -16.19 -29.45
CA SER A 25 0.91 -16.69 -28.10
C SER A 25 -0.10 -17.75 -27.60
N ALA A 26 -0.71 -18.51 -28.52
CA ALA A 26 -1.73 -19.51 -28.26
C ALA A 26 -1.15 -20.92 -27.96
N ASP A 27 0.10 -21.22 -28.34
CA ASP A 27 0.66 -22.59 -28.24
C ASP A 27 1.82 -22.77 -27.23
N ALA A 28 1.98 -21.84 -26.28
CA ALA A 28 2.90 -22.01 -25.16
C ALA A 28 2.18 -22.06 -23.79
N GLN A 29 1.06 -22.78 -23.74
CA GLN A 29 0.61 -23.44 -22.52
C GLN A 29 0.60 -24.93 -22.78
N LYS A 30 1.72 -25.61 -22.51
CA LYS A 30 1.61 -27.00 -22.08
C LYS A 30 0.68 -26.97 -20.88
N ALA A 31 -0.56 -27.41 -21.08
CA ALA A 31 -1.50 -27.61 -19.99
C ALA A 31 -0.76 -28.41 -18.93
N ALA A 32 -0.63 -27.84 -17.73
CA ALA A 32 -0.18 -28.59 -16.59
C ALA A 32 -1.02 -29.88 -16.54
N PRO A 33 -0.42 -31.05 -16.26
CA PRO A 33 -1.17 -32.29 -16.20
C PRO A 33 -2.41 -32.06 -15.34
N ALA A 34 -3.58 -32.41 -15.88
CA ALA A 34 -4.85 -32.25 -15.19
C ALA A 34 -4.71 -32.86 -13.80
N VAL A 35 -4.75 -32.02 -12.75
CA VAL A 35 -4.72 -32.48 -11.37
C VAL A 35 -5.92 -33.41 -11.24
N LYS A 36 -5.68 -34.70 -10.95
CA LYS A 36 -6.77 -35.65 -10.66
C LYS A 36 -7.68 -34.99 -9.64
N ALA A 37 -8.96 -34.84 -9.99
CA ALA A 37 -9.94 -34.28 -9.07
C ALA A 37 -9.90 -35.07 -7.76
N GLU A 38 -9.61 -34.39 -6.65
CA GLU A 38 -9.60 -35.04 -5.35
C GLU A 38 -11.01 -35.50 -4.99
N LYS A 39 -11.10 -36.67 -4.35
CA LYS A 39 -12.36 -37.16 -3.82
C LYS A 39 -12.84 -36.19 -2.73
N PRO A 40 -14.14 -35.82 -2.69
CA PRO A 40 -14.66 -34.96 -1.64
C PRO A 40 -14.28 -35.48 -0.26
N ALA A 41 -13.74 -34.59 0.58
CA ALA A 41 -13.37 -34.95 1.94
C ALA A 41 -14.62 -35.16 2.80
N LYS A 42 -14.57 -36.12 3.73
CA LYS A 42 -15.55 -36.23 4.83
C LYS A 42 -15.26 -35.12 5.85
N VAL A 43 -15.92 -33.98 5.69
CA VAL A 43 -15.61 -32.74 6.43
C VAL A 43 -15.70 -32.92 7.95
N GLU A 44 -16.55 -33.82 8.42
CA GLU A 44 -16.71 -34.20 9.82
C GLU A 44 -15.43 -34.79 10.41
N THR A 45 -14.65 -35.51 9.59
CA THR A 45 -13.34 -36.05 10.00
C THR A 45 -12.35 -34.92 10.24
N CYS A 46 -12.38 -33.88 9.39
CA CYS A 46 -11.53 -32.70 9.56
C CYS A 46 -11.91 -31.91 10.82
N TYR A 47 -13.21 -31.77 11.11
CA TYR A 47 -13.70 -31.03 12.26
C TYR A 47 -13.28 -31.60 13.61
N ALA A 48 -12.96 -32.91 13.68
CA ALA A 48 -12.48 -33.53 14.91
C ALA A 48 -11.15 -32.92 15.39
N CYS A 49 -10.31 -32.44 14.47
CA CYS A 49 -9.01 -31.83 14.78
C CYS A 49 -9.00 -30.30 14.59
N HIS A 50 -9.91 -29.76 13.79
CA HIS A 50 -9.93 -28.34 13.41
C HIS A 50 -11.15 -27.60 13.98
N VAL A 51 -11.24 -27.51 15.31
CA VAL A 51 -12.40 -26.92 16.01
C VAL A 51 -12.71 -25.48 15.57
N PRO A 52 -11.75 -24.52 15.47
CA PRO A 52 -12.06 -23.18 14.99
C PRO A 52 -12.61 -23.16 13.56
N ILE A 53 -12.17 -24.10 12.71
CA ILE A 53 -12.66 -24.24 11.33
C ILE A 53 -14.08 -24.79 11.30
N LYS A 54 -14.40 -25.77 12.17
CA LYS A 54 -15.75 -26.29 12.34
C LYS A 54 -16.73 -25.17 12.68
N GLU A 55 -16.39 -24.33 13.67
CA GLU A 55 -17.24 -23.21 14.10
C GLU A 55 -17.51 -22.23 12.96
N LEU A 56 -16.46 -21.83 12.23
CA LEU A 56 -16.60 -20.89 11.11
C LEU A 56 -17.37 -21.49 9.94
N HIS A 57 -17.04 -22.72 9.55
CA HIS A 57 -17.59 -23.36 8.36
C HIS A 57 -19.06 -23.74 8.53
N THR A 58 -19.43 -24.35 9.67
CA THR A 58 -20.80 -24.81 9.92
C THR A 58 -21.81 -23.66 10.07
N LEU A 59 -21.38 -22.50 10.58
CA LEU A 59 -22.21 -21.32 10.78
C LEU A 59 -22.21 -20.34 9.59
N GLY A 60 -21.38 -20.59 8.58
CA GLY A 60 -21.15 -19.69 7.46
C GLY A 60 -21.99 -19.99 6.21
N LYS A 61 -21.90 -19.10 5.22
CA LYS A 61 -22.50 -19.32 3.89
C LYS A 61 -21.75 -20.37 3.07
N HIS A 62 -20.53 -20.72 3.48
CA HIS A 62 -19.70 -21.73 2.84
C HIS A 62 -19.86 -23.14 3.44
N LYS A 63 -20.83 -23.38 4.33
CA LYS A 63 -21.10 -24.72 4.90
C LYS A 63 -21.28 -25.85 3.86
N GLY A 64 -21.71 -25.51 2.64
CA GLY A 64 -21.85 -26.46 1.52
C GLY A 64 -20.61 -26.59 0.61
N VAL A 65 -19.55 -25.81 0.85
CA VAL A 65 -18.31 -25.85 0.07
C VAL A 65 -17.37 -26.88 0.70
N ASN A 66 -16.98 -27.91 -0.06
CA ASN A 66 -16.11 -28.97 0.44
C ASN A 66 -14.65 -28.49 0.53
N CYS A 67 -13.88 -29.05 1.48
CA CYS A 67 -12.47 -28.70 1.70
C CYS A 67 -11.61 -28.85 0.44
N VAL A 68 -11.92 -29.80 -0.45
CA VAL A 68 -11.16 -30.04 -1.70
C VAL A 68 -11.20 -28.88 -2.69
N SER A 69 -12.13 -27.93 -2.52
CA SER A 69 -12.15 -26.71 -3.35
C SER A 69 -10.88 -25.87 -3.15
N CYS A 70 -10.29 -25.93 -1.95
CA CYS A 70 -9.13 -25.11 -1.57
C CYS A 70 -7.94 -25.92 -1.05
N HIS A 71 -8.12 -27.18 -0.68
CA HIS A 71 -7.06 -28.02 -0.11
C HIS A 71 -6.80 -29.24 -0.98
N THR A 72 -5.53 -29.62 -1.10
CA THR A 72 -5.11 -30.88 -1.74
C THR A 72 -4.16 -31.67 -0.85
N GLY A 73 -4.01 -32.96 -1.12
CA GLY A 73 -3.24 -33.91 -0.31
C GLY A 73 -3.95 -34.34 0.98
N LEU A 74 -5.28 -34.25 1.03
CA LEU A 74 -6.05 -34.51 2.25
C LEU A 74 -5.93 -35.97 2.73
N ASP A 75 -5.94 -36.96 1.82
CA ASP A 75 -5.78 -38.37 2.19
C ASP A 75 -4.43 -38.65 2.86
N LYS A 76 -3.35 -38.01 2.37
CA LYS A 76 -2.02 -38.09 2.98
C LYS A 76 -1.98 -37.45 4.35
N HIS A 77 -2.61 -36.28 4.50
CA HIS A 77 -2.73 -35.60 5.78
C HIS A 77 -3.50 -36.43 6.81
N LEU A 78 -4.59 -37.09 6.40
CA LEU A 78 -5.37 -37.97 7.26
C LEU A 78 -4.58 -39.22 7.68
N ALA A 79 -3.72 -39.75 6.81
CA ALA A 79 -2.83 -40.86 7.12
C ALA A 79 -1.65 -40.44 8.02
N ASN A 80 -1.17 -39.21 7.86
CA ASN A 80 -0.04 -38.65 8.61
C ASN A 80 -0.23 -37.15 8.84
N VAL A 81 -0.60 -36.78 10.07
CA VAL A 81 -0.87 -35.37 10.44
C VAL A 81 0.33 -34.43 10.24
N LYS A 82 1.56 -34.97 10.14
CA LYS A 82 2.77 -34.19 9.84
C LYS A 82 2.85 -33.79 8.37
N GLU A 83 2.20 -34.52 7.46
CA GLU A 83 2.07 -34.15 6.05
C GLU A 83 0.99 -33.07 5.93
N ARG A 84 1.44 -31.81 5.88
CA ARG A 84 0.53 -30.67 5.76
C ARG A 84 -0.16 -30.68 4.40
N PRO A 85 -1.48 -30.46 4.33
CA PRO A 85 -2.16 -30.33 3.05
C PRO A 85 -1.67 -29.07 2.34
N VAL A 86 -1.68 -29.13 1.01
CA VAL A 86 -1.45 -27.94 0.19
C VAL A 86 -2.73 -27.10 0.24
N THR A 87 -2.58 -25.80 0.48
CA THR A 87 -3.69 -24.85 0.48
C THR A 87 -3.54 -23.92 -0.71
N ARG A 88 -4.59 -23.84 -1.53
CA ARG A 88 -4.67 -22.93 -2.67
C ARG A 88 -4.86 -21.50 -2.18
N THR A 89 -3.95 -20.63 -2.60
CA THR A 89 -4.04 -19.19 -2.32
C THR A 89 -4.38 -18.36 -3.57
N ASP A 90 -4.50 -19.01 -4.73
CA ASP A 90 -4.84 -18.38 -6.00
C ASP A 90 -6.29 -17.86 -6.05
N HIS A 91 -6.51 -16.79 -6.80
CA HIS A 91 -7.84 -16.20 -6.98
C HIS A 91 -8.83 -17.12 -7.71
N LYS A 92 -8.34 -18.02 -8.57
CA LYS A 92 -9.19 -18.97 -9.32
C LYS A 92 -9.92 -19.94 -8.40
N ALA A 93 -9.39 -20.23 -7.21
CA ALA A 93 -10.09 -21.02 -6.19
C ALA A 93 -11.44 -20.38 -5.82
N CYS A 94 -11.48 -19.05 -5.69
CA CYS A 94 -12.71 -18.29 -5.43
C CYS A 94 -13.51 -18.04 -6.71
N GLY A 95 -12.82 -17.73 -7.81
CA GLY A 95 -13.42 -17.42 -9.11
C GLY A 95 -14.27 -18.55 -9.71
N ALA A 96 -14.01 -19.80 -9.32
CA ALA A 96 -14.83 -20.95 -9.71
C ALA A 96 -16.32 -20.81 -9.34
N CYS A 97 -16.63 -20.10 -8.24
CA CYS A 97 -18.00 -19.86 -7.78
C CYS A 97 -18.39 -18.37 -7.76
N HIS A 98 -17.40 -17.47 -7.83
CA HIS A 98 -17.58 -16.01 -7.72
C HIS A 98 -17.04 -15.28 -8.95
N LYS A 99 -17.53 -15.68 -10.13
CA LYS A 99 -17.03 -15.22 -11.42
C LYS A 99 -17.05 -13.69 -11.57
N GLU A 100 -18.17 -13.03 -11.24
CA GLU A 100 -18.30 -11.58 -11.46
C GLU A 100 -17.34 -10.76 -10.58
N GLN A 101 -17.16 -11.18 -9.32
CA GLN A 101 -16.20 -10.57 -8.40
C GLN A 101 -14.76 -10.82 -8.88
N TYR A 102 -14.45 -12.06 -9.30
CA TYR A 102 -13.12 -12.41 -9.82
C TYR A 102 -12.77 -11.61 -11.09
N GLU A 103 -13.66 -11.56 -12.08
CA GLU A 103 -13.41 -10.85 -13.34
C GLU A 103 -13.33 -9.34 -13.14
N SER A 104 -14.18 -8.76 -12.28
CA SER A 104 -14.10 -7.33 -11.97
C SER A 104 -12.80 -6.98 -11.23
N PHE A 105 -12.29 -7.81 -10.32
CA PHE A 105 -11.01 -7.56 -9.63
C PHE A 105 -9.83 -7.39 -10.61
N PHE A 106 -9.81 -8.17 -11.68
CA PHE A 106 -8.74 -8.11 -12.69
C PHE A 106 -9.02 -7.12 -13.84
N THR A 107 -10.02 -6.26 -13.70
CA THR A 107 -10.30 -5.21 -14.70
C THR A 107 -9.16 -4.19 -14.76
N MET A 108 -8.58 -4.05 -15.95
CA MET A 108 -7.50 -3.10 -16.21
C MET A 108 -8.03 -1.67 -16.29
N ASN A 109 -7.35 -0.74 -15.62
CA ASN A 109 -7.65 0.69 -15.74
C ASN A 109 -6.66 1.37 -16.70
N TRP A 110 -6.99 1.38 -17.99
CA TRP A 110 -6.15 1.98 -19.03
C TRP A 110 -5.95 3.50 -18.91
N LYS A 111 -6.74 4.18 -18.07
CA LYS A 111 -6.56 5.62 -17.77
C LYS A 111 -5.50 5.88 -16.69
N LYS A 112 -4.98 4.83 -16.05
CA LYS A 112 -3.95 4.91 -15.00
C LYS A 112 -2.66 4.26 -15.49
N LEU A 113 -1.76 5.09 -16.00
CA LEU A 113 -0.46 4.64 -16.50
C LEU A 113 0.38 4.05 -15.36
N ALA A 114 1.24 3.09 -15.72
CA ALA A 114 2.25 2.56 -14.81
C ALA A 114 3.42 3.55 -14.67
N ARG A 115 4.17 3.42 -13.57
CA ARG A 115 5.41 4.17 -13.27
C ARG A 115 5.35 5.69 -13.41
N ILE A 116 4.22 6.32 -13.04
CA ILE A 116 4.15 7.78 -12.92
C ILE A 116 4.80 8.20 -11.60
N GLU A 117 6.03 8.72 -11.66
CA GLU A 117 6.77 9.24 -10.51
C GLU A 117 6.04 10.46 -9.88
N LYS A 118 5.79 10.41 -8.56
CA LYS A 118 5.10 11.48 -7.82
C LYS A 118 5.90 12.77 -7.75
N ALA A 119 7.22 12.69 -7.85
CA ALA A 119 8.13 13.84 -7.88
C ALA A 119 8.15 14.59 -9.23
N GLN A 120 7.41 14.13 -10.25
CA GLN A 120 7.30 14.89 -11.49
C GLN A 120 6.62 16.25 -11.28
N PRO A 121 6.99 17.31 -12.04
CA PRO A 121 6.42 18.65 -11.89
C PRO A 121 4.88 18.73 -11.99
N LYS A 122 4.26 17.82 -12.76
CA LYS A 122 2.81 17.75 -12.93
C LYS A 122 2.08 16.96 -11.84
N GLU A 123 2.84 16.27 -10.99
CA GLU A 123 2.32 15.28 -10.05
C GLU A 123 2.25 15.80 -8.62
N LYS A 124 2.15 14.89 -7.64
CA LYS A 124 1.74 15.18 -6.26
C LYS A 124 2.81 15.83 -5.40
N ALA A 125 4.09 15.69 -5.71
CA ALA A 125 5.14 16.29 -4.90
C ALA A 125 6.43 16.65 -5.66
N PRO A 126 6.44 17.61 -6.60
CA PRO A 126 7.63 18.11 -7.29
C PRO A 126 8.88 18.36 -6.44
N ALA A 127 8.75 18.81 -5.19
CA ALA A 127 9.91 19.03 -4.31
C ALA A 127 10.29 17.80 -3.47
N PHE A 128 9.68 16.63 -3.70
CA PHE A 128 9.79 15.45 -2.83
C PHE A 128 11.23 15.02 -2.58
N ASP A 129 12.09 15.00 -3.59
CA ASP A 129 13.48 14.57 -3.41
C ASP A 129 14.25 15.46 -2.42
N LEU A 130 14.05 16.78 -2.49
CA LEU A 130 14.65 17.71 -1.54
C LEU A 130 14.09 17.52 -0.13
N LEU A 131 12.77 17.35 -0.02
CA LEU A 131 12.05 17.27 1.25
C LEU A 131 12.25 15.93 1.98
N MET A 132 12.65 14.88 1.25
CA MET A 132 12.75 13.50 1.75
C MET A 132 14.17 12.96 1.80
N MET A 133 15.18 13.67 1.29
CA MET A 133 16.53 13.11 1.23
C MET A 133 17.10 12.76 2.62
N PRO A 134 17.83 11.64 2.77
CA PRO A 134 18.18 10.65 1.74
C PRO A 134 17.24 9.43 1.74
N HIS A 135 15.99 9.57 2.21
CA HIS A 135 15.07 8.46 2.40
C HIS A 135 14.89 7.64 1.11
N GLY A 136 14.71 6.32 1.25
CA GLY A 136 14.68 5.39 0.10
C GLY A 136 13.59 5.67 -0.94
N PHE A 137 12.55 6.44 -0.58
CA PHE A 137 11.50 6.86 -1.51
C PHE A 137 12.00 7.86 -2.57
N THR A 138 13.15 8.52 -2.39
CA THR A 138 13.76 9.37 -3.42
C THR A 138 14.47 8.56 -4.53
N ARG A 139 14.35 7.22 -4.52
CA ARG A 139 14.81 6.37 -5.62
C ARG A 139 13.74 6.21 -6.68
N GLU A 140 12.50 5.96 -6.24
CA GLU A 140 11.30 5.95 -7.07
C GLU A 140 10.07 5.90 -6.16
N HIS A 141 9.08 6.75 -6.42
CA HIS A 141 7.80 6.77 -5.73
C HIS A 141 6.63 7.03 -6.68
N ASN A 142 6.15 5.95 -7.31
CA ASN A 142 5.05 6.05 -8.26
C ASN A 142 3.66 6.29 -7.62
N ILE A 143 2.78 6.91 -8.40
CA ILE A 143 1.33 6.90 -8.18
C ILE A 143 0.79 5.48 -8.37
N GLN A 144 -0.20 5.13 -7.56
CA GLN A 144 -0.85 3.83 -7.58
C GLN A 144 -1.61 3.54 -8.89
N ARG A 145 -1.60 2.25 -9.29
CA ARG A 145 -2.42 1.67 -10.37
C ARG A 145 -3.30 0.53 -9.86
N SER A 146 -3.95 -0.23 -10.75
CA SER A 146 -4.87 -1.31 -10.37
C SER A 146 -4.25 -2.33 -9.40
N HIS A 147 -5.06 -2.82 -8.46
CA HIS A 147 -4.65 -3.77 -7.42
C HIS A 147 -4.02 -5.07 -7.93
N SER A 148 -4.40 -5.53 -9.13
CA SER A 148 -3.81 -6.71 -9.79
C SER A 148 -2.29 -6.64 -9.97
N PHE A 149 -1.69 -5.45 -9.86
CA PHE A 149 -0.24 -5.29 -10.01
C PHE A 149 0.51 -5.09 -8.71
N MET A 150 -0.16 -4.99 -7.55
CA MET A 150 0.50 -4.49 -6.34
C MET A 150 1.71 -5.31 -5.89
N LEU A 151 1.66 -6.64 -6.01
CA LEU A 151 2.81 -7.49 -5.69
C LEU A 151 3.93 -7.30 -6.72
N ILE A 152 3.60 -7.32 -8.01
CA ILE A 152 4.57 -7.17 -9.09
C ILE A 152 5.25 -5.79 -9.05
N ASP A 153 4.48 -4.72 -8.86
CA ASP A 153 5.00 -3.36 -8.74
C ASP A 153 5.91 -3.22 -7.53
N HIS A 154 5.59 -3.86 -6.41
CA HIS A 154 6.48 -3.90 -5.26
C HIS A 154 7.81 -4.59 -5.56
N LEU A 155 7.81 -5.65 -6.36
CA LEU A 155 9.02 -6.37 -6.76
C LEU A 155 9.87 -5.57 -7.78
N LEU A 156 9.23 -4.75 -8.60
CA LEU A 156 9.86 -4.00 -9.69
C LEU A 156 10.31 -2.59 -9.34
N VAL A 157 9.74 -1.98 -8.31
CA VAL A 157 10.04 -0.58 -7.97
C VAL A 157 11.49 -0.42 -7.50
N ASP A 158 12.15 0.62 -7.99
CA ASP A 158 13.60 0.82 -7.91
C ASP A 158 14.06 1.01 -6.46
N ARG A 159 13.18 1.42 -5.54
CA ARG A 159 13.48 1.49 -4.11
C ARG A 159 13.47 0.15 -3.36
N ALA A 160 12.94 -0.92 -3.95
CA ALA A 160 12.61 -2.13 -3.19
C ALA A 160 13.73 -3.18 -3.21
N TYR A 161 14.05 -3.74 -4.37
CA TYR A 161 14.94 -4.90 -4.49
C TYR A 161 16.26 -4.61 -5.22
N GLY A 162 16.64 -3.34 -5.31
CA GLY A 162 17.89 -2.94 -5.97
C GLY A 162 17.90 -3.27 -7.47
N GLY A 163 16.74 -3.36 -8.12
CA GLY A 163 16.62 -3.82 -9.49
C GLY A 163 16.85 -5.32 -9.70
N ARG A 164 16.90 -6.13 -8.63
CA ARG A 164 17.09 -7.59 -8.69
C ARG A 164 16.06 -8.30 -9.59
N PHE A 165 14.81 -7.88 -9.53
CA PHE A 165 13.72 -8.47 -10.31
C PHE A 165 13.36 -7.55 -11.48
N GLN A 166 13.15 -8.13 -12.66
CA GLN A 166 12.86 -7.42 -13.90
C GLN A 166 11.72 -8.11 -14.67
N PRO A 167 10.94 -7.38 -15.48
CA PRO A 167 9.93 -8.00 -16.33
C PRO A 167 10.58 -8.85 -17.43
N LYS A 168 10.08 -10.07 -17.66
CA LYS A 168 10.56 -10.95 -18.75
C LYS A 168 10.38 -10.32 -20.14
N ASN A 169 9.32 -9.53 -20.32
CA ASN A 169 8.96 -8.92 -21.61
C ASN A 169 9.34 -7.43 -21.69
N GLY A 170 10.32 -6.99 -20.88
CA GLY A 170 10.73 -5.58 -20.82
C GLY A 170 9.54 -4.63 -20.61
N TRP A 171 9.50 -3.53 -21.35
CA TRP A 171 8.42 -2.54 -21.26
C TRP A 171 7.06 -3.03 -21.76
N ALA A 172 7.00 -4.05 -22.63
CA ALA A 172 5.73 -4.60 -23.10
C ALA A 172 4.92 -5.23 -21.95
N PHE A 173 5.57 -5.59 -20.84
CA PHE A 173 4.90 -6.03 -19.61
C PHE A 173 3.79 -5.07 -19.13
N TYR A 174 3.98 -3.76 -19.26
CA TYR A 174 2.99 -2.79 -18.77
C TYR A 174 1.69 -2.78 -19.59
N GLY A 175 1.65 -3.45 -20.74
CA GLY A 175 0.44 -3.73 -21.51
C GLY A 175 -0.29 -5.02 -21.10
N MET A 176 0.26 -5.84 -20.21
CA MET A 176 -0.38 -7.07 -19.75
C MET A 176 -1.50 -6.78 -18.74
N SER A 177 -2.51 -7.66 -18.69
CA SER A 177 -3.64 -7.57 -17.75
C SER A 177 -4.16 -8.96 -17.37
N GLY A 178 -5.07 -9.03 -16.40
CA GLY A 178 -5.63 -10.29 -15.90
C GLY A 178 -4.99 -10.79 -14.60
N ASP A 179 -5.25 -12.06 -14.29
CA ASP A 179 -4.71 -12.79 -13.13
C ASP A 179 -3.25 -13.22 -13.36
N LEU A 180 -2.35 -12.23 -13.32
CA LEU A 180 -0.92 -12.43 -13.50
C LEU A 180 -0.28 -12.93 -12.20
N LYS A 181 0.43 -14.05 -12.27
CA LYS A 181 1.32 -14.49 -11.18
C LYS A 181 2.68 -13.81 -11.31
N ALA A 182 3.25 -13.38 -10.20
CA ALA A 182 4.50 -12.63 -10.20
C ALA A 182 5.62 -13.32 -11.00
N TRP A 183 5.91 -14.59 -10.72
CA TRP A 183 7.03 -15.30 -11.34
C TRP A 183 6.75 -15.85 -12.74
N ASP A 184 5.51 -15.77 -13.21
CA ASP A 184 5.18 -16.02 -14.62
C ASP A 184 5.69 -14.88 -15.50
N VAL A 185 5.71 -13.65 -14.98
CA VAL A 185 6.05 -12.42 -15.73
C VAL A 185 7.36 -11.76 -15.31
N LEU A 186 7.93 -12.14 -14.17
CA LEU A 186 9.18 -11.60 -13.65
C LEU A 186 10.32 -12.62 -13.74
N THR A 187 11.53 -12.10 -13.94
CA THR A 187 12.78 -12.84 -13.82
C THR A 187 13.68 -12.16 -12.79
N GLU A 188 14.58 -12.91 -12.21
CA GLU A 188 15.72 -12.38 -11.48
C GLU A 188 16.88 -12.13 -12.45
N ILE A 189 17.59 -11.01 -12.30
CA ILE A 189 18.79 -10.76 -13.08
C ILE A 189 19.90 -11.75 -12.67
N PRO A 190 20.73 -12.24 -13.62
CA PRO A 190 21.84 -13.11 -13.30
C PRO A 190 22.75 -12.49 -12.23
N GLN A 191 23.03 -13.26 -11.18
CA GLN A 191 23.94 -12.86 -10.11
C GLN A 191 25.29 -13.54 -10.30
N ALA A 192 26.38 -12.85 -9.94
CA ALA A 192 27.67 -13.51 -9.82
C ALA A 192 27.57 -14.66 -8.80
N LYS A 193 28.28 -15.77 -9.05
CA LYS A 193 28.25 -16.93 -8.15
C LYS A 193 28.62 -16.50 -6.72
N GLY A 194 27.82 -16.92 -5.75
CA GLY A 194 28.03 -16.63 -4.32
C GLY A 194 27.45 -15.30 -3.82
N VAL A 195 26.74 -14.51 -4.65
CA VAL A 195 26.08 -13.27 -4.18
C VAL A 195 24.76 -13.58 -3.48
N ASP A 196 24.82 -13.61 -2.15
CA ASP A 196 23.68 -13.81 -1.24
C ASP A 196 23.41 -12.54 -0.43
N ALA A 197 23.08 -11.43 -1.12
CA ALA A 197 22.96 -10.11 -0.50
C ALA A 197 21.72 -9.32 -0.98
N HIS A 198 21.02 -8.67 -0.06
CA HIS A 198 20.00 -7.67 -0.41
C HIS A 198 20.68 -6.30 -0.57
N LYS A 199 20.96 -5.90 -1.82
CA LYS A 199 21.71 -4.69 -2.16
C LYS A 199 21.23 -4.09 -3.49
N PRO A 200 21.61 -2.84 -3.82
CA PRO A 200 21.47 -2.31 -5.18
C PRO A 200 22.29 -3.13 -6.19
N PHE A 201 21.66 -3.53 -7.29
CA PHE A 201 22.29 -4.18 -8.44
C PHE A 201 22.33 -3.27 -9.67
N LEU A 202 21.40 -2.32 -9.75
CA LEU A 202 21.35 -1.30 -10.79
C LEU A 202 21.63 0.08 -10.19
N HIS A 203 22.25 0.97 -10.97
CA HIS A 203 22.44 2.36 -10.56
C HIS A 203 21.08 3.05 -10.31
N GLY A 204 21.04 3.95 -9.32
CA GLY A 204 19.81 4.66 -8.98
C GLY A 204 18.77 3.84 -8.20
N THR A 205 19.05 2.56 -7.90
CA THR A 205 18.14 1.70 -7.13
C THR A 205 18.51 1.61 -5.64
N GLY A 206 17.57 1.14 -4.82
CA GLY A 206 17.70 0.89 -3.40
C GLY A 206 17.19 -0.50 -3.01
N ALA A 207 17.74 -1.05 -1.93
CA ALA A 207 17.36 -2.34 -1.37
C ALA A 207 16.68 -2.13 0.00
N PHE A 208 15.51 -1.47 -0.02
CA PHE A 208 14.77 -1.09 1.18
C PHE A 208 13.56 -2.00 1.48
N ALA A 209 13.27 -2.98 0.62
CA ALA A 209 12.23 -3.96 0.90
C ALA A 209 12.62 -4.82 2.10
N ASN A 210 11.61 -5.26 2.84
CA ASN A 210 11.76 -6.22 3.92
C ASN A 210 10.46 -7.06 4.03
N PRO A 211 10.46 -8.16 4.80
CA PRO A 211 9.32 -9.08 4.84
C PRO A 211 7.99 -8.44 5.24
N VAL A 212 7.99 -7.37 6.06
CA VAL A 212 6.75 -6.72 6.51
C VAL A 212 6.00 -6.09 5.34
N CYS A 213 6.73 -5.54 4.36
CA CYS A 213 6.14 -4.89 3.19
C CYS A 213 5.13 -5.80 2.44
N LEU A 214 5.39 -7.10 2.41
CA LEU A 214 4.63 -8.09 1.65
C LEU A 214 3.23 -8.33 2.23
N ASN A 215 3.02 -8.09 3.53
CA ASN A 215 1.72 -8.27 4.19
C ASN A 215 0.61 -7.36 3.62
N CYS A 216 0.99 -6.23 3.02
CA CYS A 216 0.08 -5.31 2.33
C CYS A 216 0.11 -5.48 0.80
N LYS A 217 0.63 -6.61 0.30
CA LYS A 217 0.74 -6.92 -1.14
C LYS A 217 0.13 -8.26 -1.47
N THR A 218 0.30 -9.21 -0.56
CA THR A 218 -0.19 -10.58 -0.66
C THR A 218 -0.36 -11.16 0.74
N GLN A 219 -1.14 -12.23 0.82
CA GLN A 219 -1.23 -13.10 1.99
C GLN A 219 -1.03 -14.56 1.59
N ASP A 220 -0.35 -14.84 0.46
CA ASP A 220 0.06 -16.20 0.09
C ASP A 220 0.77 -16.92 1.25
N HIS A 221 1.51 -16.15 2.05
CA HIS A 221 2.23 -16.61 3.24
C HIS A 221 1.39 -16.69 4.53
N ILE A 222 0.06 -16.54 4.47
CA ILE A 222 -0.80 -16.48 5.66
C ILE A 222 -0.64 -17.70 6.57
N LEU A 223 -0.24 -18.86 6.02
CA LEU A 223 -0.02 -20.10 6.77
C LEU A 223 1.44 -20.32 7.21
N ASP A 224 2.35 -19.39 6.91
CA ASP A 224 3.81 -19.52 7.02
C ASP A 224 4.48 -18.33 7.75
N TRP A 225 3.66 -17.40 8.26
CA TRP A 225 4.03 -16.19 9.00
C TRP A 225 3.30 -16.17 10.34
N ALA A 226 4.05 -16.06 11.45
CA ALA A 226 3.46 -15.88 12.77
C ALA A 226 2.84 -14.49 12.93
N PHE A 227 1.93 -14.34 13.88
CA PHE A 227 1.35 -13.05 14.23
C PHE A 227 2.46 -12.00 14.51
N MET A 228 2.33 -10.82 13.90
CA MET A 228 3.32 -9.74 13.85
C MET A 228 4.61 -10.05 13.08
N GLY A 229 4.80 -11.28 12.60
CA GLY A 229 6.04 -11.73 11.98
C GLY A 229 7.15 -12.05 12.96
N ASP A 230 6.80 -12.40 14.20
CA ASP A 230 7.80 -12.73 15.20
C ASP A 230 8.65 -13.95 14.76
N PRO A 231 9.98 -13.91 14.96
CA PRO A 231 10.87 -14.99 14.58
C PRO A 231 10.77 -16.14 15.60
N VAL A 232 9.72 -16.95 15.49
CA VAL A 232 9.45 -18.08 16.39
C VAL A 232 9.71 -19.43 15.70
N PRO A 233 10.03 -20.49 16.46
CA PRO A 233 10.23 -21.82 15.87
C PRO A 233 9.03 -22.29 15.03
N GLY A 234 9.31 -22.87 13.87
CA GLY A 234 8.29 -23.45 12.97
C GLY A 234 7.69 -22.51 11.94
N THR A 235 7.93 -21.20 12.02
CA THR A 235 7.59 -20.26 10.93
C THR A 235 8.59 -20.36 9.79
N LYS A 236 8.13 -20.34 8.54
CA LYS A 236 9.01 -20.26 7.37
C LYS A 236 9.54 -18.83 7.19
N TRP A 237 8.68 -17.84 7.43
CA TRP A 237 8.97 -16.43 7.22
C TRP A 237 8.68 -15.59 8.48
N SER A 238 9.51 -14.57 8.69
CA SER A 238 9.41 -13.62 9.80
C SER A 238 9.93 -12.24 9.36
N ARG A 239 9.83 -11.22 10.24
CA ARG A 239 10.37 -9.88 9.96
C ARG A 239 11.87 -9.87 9.62
N THR A 240 12.63 -10.85 10.09
CA THR A 240 14.08 -10.94 9.90
C THR A 240 14.51 -11.87 8.75
N SER A 241 13.56 -12.42 8.01
CA SER A 241 13.86 -13.28 6.85
C SER A 241 14.51 -12.51 5.71
N LYS A 242 15.28 -13.23 4.88
CA LYS A 242 15.80 -12.71 3.61
C LYS A 242 14.66 -12.41 2.65
N VAL A 243 14.33 -11.12 2.51
CA VAL A 243 13.14 -10.68 1.76
C VAL A 243 13.13 -11.14 0.30
N TYR A 244 14.28 -11.25 -0.36
CA TYR A 244 14.33 -11.69 -1.77
C TYR A 244 14.09 -13.20 -1.93
N GLU A 245 14.34 -14.01 -0.91
CA GLU A 245 13.92 -15.42 -0.92
C GLU A 245 12.44 -15.54 -0.58
N PHE A 246 11.99 -14.76 0.41
CA PHE A 246 10.58 -14.69 0.75
C PHE A 246 9.73 -14.28 -0.45
N ALA A 247 10.15 -13.24 -1.19
CA ALA A 247 9.48 -12.79 -2.41
C ALA A 247 9.25 -13.92 -3.41
N LYS A 248 10.23 -14.81 -3.62
CA LYS A 248 10.14 -15.94 -4.57
C LYS A 248 9.07 -16.96 -4.20
N ASP A 249 8.62 -16.97 -2.95
CA ASP A 249 7.55 -17.83 -2.46
C ASP A 249 6.15 -17.25 -2.67
N LEU A 250 6.05 -15.99 -3.15
CA LEU A 250 4.83 -15.21 -3.26
C LEU A 250 4.43 -15.00 -4.71
N ASN A 251 3.14 -15.13 -5.03
CA ASN A 251 2.66 -15.17 -6.41
C ASN A 251 1.49 -14.23 -6.70
N HIS A 252 0.53 -14.10 -5.77
CA HIS A 252 -0.78 -13.50 -6.04
C HIS A 252 -0.97 -12.18 -5.28
N PRO A 253 -1.51 -11.13 -5.93
CA PRO A 253 -1.82 -9.86 -5.29
C PRO A 253 -3.13 -9.94 -4.50
N LEU A 254 -3.25 -9.26 -3.35
CA LEU A 254 -4.51 -9.03 -2.60
C LEU A 254 -5.50 -10.21 -2.65
N ASN A 255 -5.12 -11.35 -2.07
CA ASN A 255 -5.93 -12.56 -2.16
C ASN A 255 -7.37 -12.31 -1.66
N CYS A 256 -8.40 -12.92 -2.30
CA CYS A 256 -9.81 -12.71 -1.91
C CYS A 256 -10.03 -12.90 -0.40
N TYR A 257 -9.32 -13.87 0.18
CA TYR A 257 -9.46 -14.23 1.57
C TYR A 257 -8.87 -13.21 2.55
N MET A 258 -8.21 -12.14 2.09
CA MET A 258 -7.83 -11.03 2.97
C MET A 258 -9.05 -10.33 3.57
N CYS A 259 -10.15 -10.27 2.83
CA CYS A 259 -11.37 -9.58 3.24
C CYS A 259 -12.52 -10.55 3.54
N HIS A 260 -12.48 -11.77 3.02
CA HIS A 260 -13.52 -12.78 3.16
C HIS A 260 -12.97 -14.03 3.85
N ASP A 261 -13.60 -14.49 4.93
CA ASP A 261 -13.21 -15.77 5.52
C ASP A 261 -13.54 -16.92 4.56
N PRO A 262 -12.58 -17.76 4.14
CA PRO A 262 -12.84 -18.79 3.15
C PRO A 262 -13.69 -19.93 3.72
N HIS A 263 -13.77 -20.08 5.05
CA HIS A 263 -14.56 -21.12 5.71
C HIS A 263 -15.99 -20.65 5.95
N ALA A 264 -16.18 -19.39 6.37
CA ALA A 264 -17.49 -18.86 6.76
C ALA A 264 -18.16 -17.98 5.68
N ALA A 265 -17.40 -17.46 4.72
CA ALA A 265 -17.79 -16.34 3.85
C ALA A 265 -18.25 -15.09 4.61
N LYS A 266 -17.67 -14.87 5.80
CA LYS A 266 -17.90 -13.67 6.62
C LYS A 266 -16.86 -12.58 6.30
N PRO A 267 -17.20 -11.30 6.46
CA PRO A 267 -16.22 -10.22 6.37
C PRO A 267 -15.16 -10.40 7.47
N ARG A 268 -13.88 -10.23 7.12
CA ARG A 268 -12.76 -10.34 8.05
C ARG A 268 -11.63 -9.40 7.69
N VAL A 269 -10.66 -9.32 8.59
CA VAL A 269 -9.29 -8.86 8.34
C VAL A 269 -8.28 -9.92 8.79
N VAL A 270 -7.14 -9.97 8.11
CA VAL A 270 -6.02 -10.89 8.37
C VAL A 270 -4.70 -10.17 8.63
N ARG A 271 -4.63 -8.85 8.37
CA ARG A 271 -3.43 -8.05 8.64
C ARG A 271 -3.18 -7.99 10.14
N ASP A 272 -2.13 -8.65 10.57
CA ASP A 272 -1.68 -8.73 11.96
C ASP A 272 -1.52 -7.36 12.64
N ALA A 273 -0.83 -6.40 12.01
CA ALA A 273 -0.63 -5.07 12.59
C ALA A 273 -1.94 -4.28 12.78
N LEU A 274 -2.94 -4.48 11.92
CA LEU A 274 -4.26 -3.90 12.14
C LEU A 274 -4.94 -4.57 13.33
N ILE A 275 -4.92 -5.90 13.41
CA ILE A 275 -5.50 -6.63 14.55
C ILE A 275 -4.81 -6.20 15.86
N GLU A 276 -3.48 -6.06 15.87
CA GLU A 276 -2.73 -5.53 17.02
C GLU A 276 -3.19 -4.12 17.37
N ALA A 277 -3.32 -3.22 16.39
CA ALA A 277 -3.80 -1.86 16.64
C ALA A 277 -5.21 -1.82 17.24
N LEU A 278 -6.09 -2.74 16.85
CA LEU A 278 -7.47 -2.83 17.35
C LEU A 278 -7.61 -3.59 18.68
N THR A 279 -6.54 -4.24 19.15
CA THR A 279 -6.58 -5.07 20.38
C THR A 279 -5.55 -4.70 21.43
N ARG A 280 -4.61 -3.80 21.11
CA ARG A 280 -3.63 -3.31 22.08
C ARG A 280 -4.30 -2.59 23.27
N PRO A 281 -3.73 -2.67 24.49
CA PRO A 281 -4.39 -2.23 25.71
C PRO A 281 -4.73 -0.74 25.77
N GLU A 282 -3.98 0.10 25.06
CA GLU A 282 -4.16 1.55 25.06
C GLU A 282 -5.54 1.96 24.51
N ALA A 283 -6.16 1.12 23.67
CA ALA A 283 -7.50 1.30 23.14
C ALA A 283 -7.74 2.72 22.57
N ASP A 284 -6.75 3.25 21.85
CA ASP A 284 -6.61 4.67 21.58
C ASP A 284 -6.70 5.05 20.09
N THR A 285 -7.01 4.07 19.23
CA THR A 285 -7.14 4.28 17.78
C THR A 285 -8.41 5.05 17.41
N LEU A 286 -8.47 5.52 16.16
CA LEU A 286 -9.70 6.11 15.60
C LEU A 286 -10.89 5.14 15.64
N TRP A 287 -10.65 3.84 15.50
CA TRP A 287 -11.69 2.82 15.63
C TRP A 287 -12.25 2.76 17.05
N HIS A 288 -11.41 2.81 18.09
CA HIS A 288 -11.89 2.82 19.49
C HIS A 288 -12.72 4.06 19.81
N LYS A 289 -12.32 5.22 19.25
CA LYS A 289 -13.01 6.50 19.42
C LYS A 289 -14.34 6.59 18.65
N ASP A 290 -14.63 5.66 17.73
CA ASP A 290 -15.90 5.63 17.00
C ASP A 290 -17.00 4.93 17.82
N PRO A 291 -18.09 5.63 18.20
CA PRO A 291 -19.20 5.02 18.92
C PRO A 291 -19.96 3.99 18.09
N ASN A 292 -19.89 4.07 16.76
CA ASN A 292 -20.55 3.16 15.81
C ASN A 292 -19.62 2.09 15.24
N ARG A 293 -18.45 1.91 15.86
CA ARG A 293 -17.42 0.99 15.40
C ARG A 293 -17.96 -0.43 15.22
N THR A 294 -17.55 -1.07 14.13
CA THR A 294 -17.84 -2.48 13.90
C THR A 294 -17.09 -3.34 14.91
N LYS A 295 -17.80 -4.19 15.64
CA LYS A 295 -17.16 -5.12 16.58
C LYS A 295 -16.34 -6.16 15.82
N ILE A 296 -15.27 -6.61 16.45
CA ILE A 296 -14.37 -7.64 15.93
C ILE A 296 -14.36 -8.85 16.87
N ASP A 297 -14.32 -10.05 16.29
CA ASP A 297 -14.12 -11.32 16.98
C ASP A 297 -12.78 -11.91 16.51
N VAL A 298 -11.77 -11.80 17.37
CA VAL A 298 -10.41 -12.24 17.05
C VAL A 298 -10.29 -13.73 17.32
N LYS A 299 -9.92 -14.48 16.26
CA LYS A 299 -9.72 -15.93 16.32
C LYS A 299 -8.24 -16.25 16.25
N ASP A 300 -7.78 -17.11 17.15
CA ASP A 300 -6.50 -17.79 17.00
C ASP A 300 -6.63 -18.91 15.94
N MET A 301 -5.70 -18.92 15.00
CA MET A 301 -5.62 -19.86 13.87
C MET A 301 -4.33 -20.71 13.94
N GLY A 302 -3.69 -20.78 15.11
CA GLY A 302 -2.43 -21.45 15.36
C GLY A 302 -2.55 -22.97 15.50
N LEU A 303 -2.73 -23.70 14.39
CA LEU A 303 -2.56 -25.17 14.35
C LEU A 303 -1.23 -25.61 13.72
N ARG A 304 -0.30 -24.65 13.51
CA ARG A 304 0.99 -24.89 12.85
C ARG A 304 2.20 -24.80 13.78
N GLY A 305 1.98 -24.77 15.09
CA GLY A 305 3.02 -24.67 16.12
C GLY A 305 3.39 -23.23 16.50
N TYR A 306 2.68 -22.24 15.98
CA TYR A 306 2.84 -20.83 16.32
C TYR A 306 1.51 -20.08 16.13
N THR A 307 1.36 -18.97 16.85
CA THR A 307 0.16 -18.13 16.83
C THR A 307 0.00 -17.43 15.50
N ARG A 308 -1.21 -17.46 14.97
CA ARG A 308 -1.68 -16.61 13.88
C ARG A 308 -3.07 -16.12 14.25
N LYS A 309 -3.44 -14.91 13.87
CA LYS A 309 -4.76 -14.37 14.20
C LYS A 309 -5.47 -13.87 12.95
N ILE A 310 -6.79 -13.99 12.97
CA ILE A 310 -7.70 -13.27 12.07
C ILE A 310 -8.73 -12.55 12.94
N ALA A 311 -9.40 -11.54 12.38
CA ALA A 311 -10.53 -10.90 13.06
C ALA A 311 -11.76 -10.95 12.16
N ILE A 312 -12.80 -11.65 12.60
CA ILE A 312 -14.10 -11.67 11.95
C ILE A 312 -14.83 -10.37 12.31
N LEU A 313 -15.42 -9.70 11.33
CA LEU A 313 -16.16 -8.46 11.53
C LEU A 313 -17.65 -8.78 11.76
N GLU A 314 -18.28 -8.09 12.72
CA GLU A 314 -19.72 -8.22 13.01
C GLU A 314 -20.59 -7.89 11.78
N LYS A 315 -20.14 -6.91 10.98
CA LYS A 315 -20.75 -6.49 9.72
C LYS A 315 -19.66 -6.13 8.71
N THR A 316 -20.02 -6.03 7.43
CA THR A 316 -19.09 -5.54 6.42
C THR A 316 -18.70 -4.11 6.75
N ASP A 317 -17.41 -3.89 6.99
CA ASP A 317 -16.84 -2.57 7.27
C ASP A 317 -15.58 -2.40 6.43
N THR A 318 -15.72 -1.72 5.30
CA THR A 318 -14.58 -1.56 4.39
C THR A 318 -13.57 -0.56 4.89
N LYS A 319 -13.87 0.25 5.93
CA LYS A 319 -12.84 1.07 6.58
C LYS A 319 -11.77 0.16 7.19
N LEU A 320 -12.19 -0.96 7.79
CA LEU A 320 -11.27 -1.97 8.32
C LEU A 320 -10.69 -2.87 7.23
N GLN A 321 -11.50 -3.33 6.28
CA GLN A 321 -10.99 -4.22 5.21
C GLN A 321 -9.97 -3.53 4.30
N CYS A 322 -10.23 -2.28 3.88
CA CYS A 322 -9.27 -1.46 3.14
C CYS A 322 -8.12 -1.00 4.06
N GLY A 323 -8.41 -0.73 5.34
CA GLY A 323 -7.44 -0.36 6.37
C GLY A 323 -6.43 -1.46 6.74
N GLN A 324 -6.51 -2.65 6.13
CA GLN A 324 -5.42 -3.63 6.17
C GLN A 324 -4.16 -3.15 5.44
N CYS A 325 -4.33 -2.25 4.47
CA CYS A 325 -3.26 -1.74 3.64
C CYS A 325 -3.27 -0.21 3.55
N HIS A 326 -4.43 0.41 3.38
CA HIS A 326 -4.62 1.84 3.16
C HIS A 326 -4.62 2.62 4.48
N VAL A 327 -3.48 2.57 5.16
CA VAL A 327 -3.19 3.18 6.46
C VAL A 327 -1.78 3.73 6.50
N GLU A 328 -1.54 4.60 7.47
CA GLU A 328 -0.19 4.90 7.95
C GLU A 328 0.41 3.68 8.66
N TYR A 329 1.71 3.43 8.50
CA TYR A 329 2.37 2.31 9.14
C TYR A 329 3.89 2.50 9.32
N ASN A 330 4.46 1.73 10.25
CA ASN A 330 5.84 1.26 10.14
C ASN A 330 5.86 -0.11 9.44
N CYS A 331 6.69 -0.21 8.39
CA CYS A 331 7.05 -1.50 7.79
C CYS A 331 8.57 -1.57 7.54
N ASN A 332 9.37 -0.93 8.39
CA ASN A 332 10.77 -0.63 8.13
C ASN A 332 11.58 -0.51 9.43
N PRO A 333 12.91 -0.64 9.35
CA PRO A 333 13.77 -0.20 10.45
C PRO A 333 13.65 1.31 10.65
N GLY A 334 14.12 1.80 11.79
CA GLY A 334 14.09 3.22 12.13
C GLY A 334 15.21 3.64 13.07
N ILE A 335 15.00 4.74 13.77
CA ILE A 335 15.94 5.40 14.68
C ILE A 335 15.17 5.75 15.95
N ASP A 336 15.74 5.44 17.12
CA ASP A 336 15.24 5.96 18.38
C ASP A 336 15.66 7.44 18.52
N PRO A 337 14.72 8.40 18.62
CA PRO A 337 15.07 9.81 18.69
C PRO A 337 15.70 10.25 20.02
N THR A 338 15.68 9.41 21.06
CA THR A 338 16.23 9.74 22.37
C THR A 338 17.74 9.53 22.45
N ASP A 339 18.25 8.49 21.81
CA ASP A 339 19.69 8.15 21.84
C ASP A 339 20.31 7.97 20.44
N GLY A 340 19.52 8.07 19.37
CA GLY A 340 19.96 7.96 17.99
C GLY A 340 20.27 6.54 17.53
N LYS A 341 19.98 5.51 18.35
CA LYS A 341 20.29 4.12 18.00
C LYS A 341 19.37 3.59 16.90
N PRO A 342 19.90 2.72 16.01
CA PRO A 342 19.08 2.09 14.98
C PRO A 342 18.11 1.06 15.58
N ILE A 343 16.90 1.03 15.05
CA ILE A 343 15.85 0.05 15.35
C ILE A 343 15.79 -0.93 14.18
N GLY A 344 16.21 -2.17 14.40
CA GLY A 344 16.25 -3.22 13.36
C GLY A 344 14.94 -3.99 13.24
N MET A 345 14.80 -4.77 12.15
CA MET A 345 13.57 -5.54 11.84
C MET A 345 13.15 -6.59 12.88
N ALA A 346 14.02 -6.95 13.82
CA ALA A 346 13.66 -7.81 14.93
C ALA A 346 12.68 -7.13 15.90
N ASP A 347 12.73 -5.80 16.01
CA ASP A 347 11.84 -5.01 16.87
C ASP A 347 10.40 -5.02 16.33
N ARG A 348 9.40 -5.14 17.22
CA ARG A 348 7.99 -5.15 16.81
C ARG A 348 7.53 -3.81 16.25
N ARG A 349 8.19 -2.70 16.60
CA ARG A 349 7.91 -1.37 16.04
C ARG A 349 8.09 -1.32 14.52
N THR A 350 8.82 -2.25 13.90
CA THR A 350 8.99 -2.30 12.43
C THR A 350 7.79 -2.95 11.70
N ASN A 351 6.77 -3.40 12.43
CA ASN A 351 5.48 -3.82 11.90
C ASN A 351 4.37 -3.24 12.79
N HIS A 352 4.02 -1.96 12.57
CA HIS A 352 3.16 -1.23 13.50
C HIS A 352 2.16 -0.35 12.75
N PHE A 353 0.89 -0.39 13.15
CA PHE A 353 -0.15 0.52 12.67
C PHE A 353 -0.52 1.49 13.80
N PRO A 354 -0.23 2.80 13.69
CA PRO A 354 -0.71 3.77 14.66
C PRO A 354 -2.24 3.86 14.64
N PHE A 355 -2.84 3.92 13.44
CA PHE A 355 -4.28 4.10 13.23
C PHE A 355 -4.82 5.35 13.97
N LYS A 356 -4.06 6.44 13.81
CA LYS A 356 -4.22 7.76 14.46
C LYS A 356 -4.52 8.81 13.41
N SER A 357 -5.16 9.91 13.82
CA SER A 357 -5.30 11.06 12.91
C SER A 357 -3.96 11.78 12.71
N VAL A 358 -3.88 12.63 11.69
CA VAL A 358 -2.70 13.49 11.44
C VAL A 358 -2.29 14.31 12.67
N TRP A 359 -3.25 14.68 13.52
CA TRP A 359 -3.04 15.50 14.73
C TRP A 359 -2.42 14.71 15.87
N ASP A 360 -2.70 13.42 15.96
CA ASP A 360 -2.21 12.53 17.00
C ASP A 360 -0.92 11.79 16.58
N ASN A 361 -0.51 11.90 15.32
CA ASN A 361 0.55 11.09 14.72
C ASN A 361 1.91 11.30 15.39
N ASN A 362 2.33 12.56 15.56
CA ASN A 362 3.63 12.87 16.15
C ASN A 362 3.71 12.38 17.60
N ALA A 363 2.70 12.68 18.42
CA ALA A 363 2.63 12.21 19.80
C ALA A 363 2.67 10.67 19.90
N HIS A 364 2.01 9.97 18.98
CA HIS A 364 2.08 8.52 18.89
C HIS A 364 3.52 8.03 18.63
N TYR A 365 4.18 8.55 17.60
CA TYR A 365 5.55 8.14 17.25
C TYR A 365 6.60 8.57 18.28
N ASP A 366 6.35 9.65 19.02
CA ASP A 366 7.15 10.04 20.19
C ASP A 366 7.02 9.02 21.31
N SER A 367 5.79 8.58 21.61
CA SER A 367 5.54 7.61 22.69
C SER A 367 6.25 6.27 22.47
N ILE A 368 6.35 5.82 21.21
CA ILE A 368 7.06 4.59 20.83
C ILE A 368 8.53 4.80 20.47
N LYS A 369 9.02 6.04 20.60
CA LYS A 369 10.40 6.45 20.32
C LYS A 369 10.88 5.97 18.96
N PHE A 370 10.17 6.36 17.90
CA PHE A 370 10.49 5.93 16.54
C PHE A 370 10.52 7.11 15.58
N ARG A 371 11.55 7.12 14.72
CA ARG A 371 11.69 7.99 13.55
C ARG A 371 12.22 7.16 12.38
N ASP A 372 11.79 7.50 11.18
CA ASP A 372 12.14 6.75 9.98
C ASP A 372 13.53 7.10 9.46
N PHE A 373 13.86 8.39 9.44
CA PHE A 373 15.12 8.85 8.85
C PHE A 373 15.60 10.18 9.41
N LYS A 374 16.90 10.44 9.23
CA LYS A 374 17.51 11.76 9.46
C LYS A 374 17.58 12.51 8.12
N HIS A 375 16.96 13.67 8.05
CA HIS A 375 16.99 14.49 6.84
C HIS A 375 18.43 14.95 6.52
N GLY A 376 18.86 14.79 5.27
CA GLY A 376 20.26 14.96 4.87
C GLY A 376 20.80 16.39 5.01
N ILE A 377 19.95 17.41 4.80
CA ILE A 377 20.35 18.82 4.93
C ILE A 377 20.17 19.34 6.36
N THR A 378 18.94 19.32 6.87
CA THR A 378 18.60 19.92 8.16
C THR A 378 19.09 19.09 9.35
N GLY A 379 19.28 17.77 9.20
CA GLY A 379 19.60 16.87 10.29
C GLY A 379 18.41 16.54 11.21
N ALA A 380 17.19 16.99 10.89
CA ALA A 380 15.98 16.64 11.64
C ALA A 380 15.71 15.13 11.56
N LEU A 381 15.31 14.52 12.68
CA LEU A 381 14.77 13.16 12.69
C LEU A 381 13.30 13.22 12.33
N LEU A 382 12.95 12.64 11.18
CA LEU A 382 11.65 12.73 10.57
C LEU A 382 10.95 11.38 10.55
N TRP A 383 9.63 11.46 10.58
CA TRP A 383 8.71 10.37 10.30
C TRP A 383 8.45 10.31 8.78
N LYS A 384 8.14 9.13 8.25
CA LYS A 384 7.75 8.93 6.85
C LYS A 384 6.27 8.53 6.80
N ALA A 385 5.45 9.28 6.08
CA ALA A 385 4.04 8.98 5.85
C ALA A 385 3.80 7.92 4.76
N GLN A 386 2.83 7.03 4.93
CA GLN A 386 2.34 6.12 3.89
C GLN A 386 0.81 6.13 3.87
N HIS A 387 0.24 6.49 2.70
CA HIS A 387 -1.17 6.40 2.30
C HIS A 387 -2.21 6.21 3.44
N PRO A 388 -2.42 7.23 4.29
CA PRO A 388 -3.28 7.15 5.48
C PRO A 388 -4.77 7.36 5.15
N GLU A 389 -5.31 6.64 4.16
CA GLU A 389 -6.68 6.88 3.72
C GLU A 389 -7.73 6.52 4.77
N ALA A 390 -7.57 5.39 5.47
CA ALA A 390 -8.55 4.97 6.46
C ALA A 390 -8.63 5.97 7.63
N GLU A 391 -7.48 6.46 8.10
CA GLU A 391 -7.39 7.45 9.17
C GLU A 391 -7.89 8.82 8.72
N THR A 392 -7.58 9.22 7.48
CA THR A 392 -8.06 10.49 6.90
C THR A 392 -9.57 10.48 6.68
N PHE A 393 -10.13 9.36 6.20
CA PHE A 393 -11.56 9.23 5.96
C PHE A 393 -12.37 9.26 7.26
N TRP A 394 -11.77 8.84 8.37
CA TRP A 394 -12.41 8.87 9.69
C TRP A 394 -12.79 10.30 10.08
N ASN A 395 -13.98 10.47 10.67
CA ASN A 395 -14.56 11.76 11.03
C ASN A 395 -14.85 12.73 9.88
N SER A 396 -14.69 12.31 8.62
CA SER A 396 -15.11 13.09 7.46
C SER A 396 -16.63 13.24 7.39
N LYS A 397 -17.11 14.19 6.58
CA LYS A 397 -18.56 14.37 6.35
C LYS A 397 -19.22 13.10 5.80
N HIS A 398 -18.55 12.40 4.88
CA HIS A 398 -19.06 11.14 4.32
C HIS A 398 -19.09 10.02 5.35
N GLN A 399 -18.03 9.84 6.15
CA GLN A 399 -18.01 8.81 7.18
C GLN A 399 -19.07 9.07 8.26
N LYS A 400 -19.24 10.33 8.70
CA LYS A 400 -20.30 10.73 9.64
C LYS A 400 -21.70 10.51 9.08
N ALA A 401 -21.87 10.58 7.76
CA ALA A 401 -23.11 10.25 7.06
C ALA A 401 -23.30 8.73 6.82
N GLY A 402 -22.41 7.88 7.33
CA GLY A 402 -22.52 6.42 7.23
C GLY A 402 -21.95 5.81 5.95
N VAL A 403 -21.27 6.59 5.10
CA VAL A 403 -20.61 6.11 3.88
C VAL A 403 -19.36 5.30 4.23
N ASN A 404 -19.08 4.25 3.47
CA ASN A 404 -17.86 3.45 3.53
C ASN A 404 -17.08 3.51 2.22
N CYS A 405 -15.83 3.02 2.23
CA CYS A 405 -14.93 3.03 1.06
C CYS A 405 -15.57 2.35 -0.17
N ASN A 406 -16.28 1.24 0.03
CA ASN A 406 -16.92 0.50 -1.05
C ASN A 406 -18.05 1.28 -1.74
N ASP A 407 -18.70 2.21 -1.05
CA ASP A 407 -19.81 2.97 -1.64
C ASP A 407 -19.34 3.90 -2.77
N CYS A 408 -18.04 4.25 -2.78
CA CYS A 408 -17.41 5.02 -3.85
C CYS A 408 -16.49 4.16 -4.75
N HIS A 409 -15.75 3.21 -4.18
CA HIS A 409 -14.69 2.50 -4.90
C HIS A 409 -15.06 1.08 -5.35
N MET A 410 -16.12 0.50 -4.80
CA MET A 410 -16.60 -0.86 -5.08
C MET A 410 -18.14 -0.90 -5.08
N PRO A 411 -18.82 -0.08 -5.90
CA PRO A 411 -20.27 0.01 -5.83
C PRO A 411 -20.93 -1.30 -6.29
N LYS A 412 -22.20 -1.48 -5.89
CA LYS A 412 -23.04 -2.49 -6.53
C LYS A 412 -23.28 -2.12 -7.99
N VAL A 413 -23.02 -3.06 -8.89
CA VAL A 413 -23.21 -2.96 -10.34
C VAL A 413 -24.02 -4.16 -10.83
N THR A 414 -24.60 -4.04 -12.02
CA THR A 414 -25.34 -5.14 -12.67
C THR A 414 -24.59 -5.59 -13.91
N ASP A 415 -24.28 -6.89 -13.99
CA ASP A 415 -23.66 -7.47 -15.17
C ASP A 415 -24.62 -7.34 -16.38
N PRO A 416 -24.20 -6.72 -17.49
CA PRO A 416 -25.08 -6.51 -18.63
C PRO A 416 -25.48 -7.81 -19.34
N LYS A 417 -24.66 -8.87 -19.25
CA LYS A 417 -24.88 -10.18 -19.86
C LYS A 417 -25.69 -11.10 -18.96
N THR A 418 -25.28 -11.28 -17.70
CA THR A 418 -25.92 -12.23 -16.77
C THR A 418 -27.09 -11.61 -16.01
N LYS A 419 -27.24 -10.28 -16.06
CA LYS A 419 -28.23 -9.49 -15.29
C LYS A 419 -28.10 -9.62 -13.77
N LYS A 420 -27.05 -10.27 -13.27
CA LYS A 420 -26.79 -10.43 -11.85
C LYS A 420 -26.24 -9.13 -11.28
N THR A 421 -26.85 -8.66 -10.19
CA THR A 421 -26.27 -7.58 -9.39
C THR A 421 -25.21 -8.14 -8.45
N TYR A 422 -24.04 -7.52 -8.43
CA TYR A 422 -22.92 -7.89 -7.57
C TYR A 422 -22.17 -6.65 -7.09
N THR A 423 -21.31 -6.80 -6.09
CA THR A 423 -20.41 -5.71 -5.64
C THR A 423 -19.18 -5.73 -6.52
N SER A 424 -18.92 -4.66 -7.28
CA SER A 424 -17.73 -4.56 -8.11
C SER A 424 -16.48 -4.75 -7.26
N HIS A 425 -15.57 -5.61 -7.71
CA HIS A 425 -14.24 -5.72 -7.12
C HIS A 425 -13.17 -5.00 -7.93
N TRP A 426 -13.55 -4.21 -8.94
CA TRP A 426 -12.64 -3.28 -9.58
C TRP A 426 -12.48 -2.03 -8.70
N GLN A 427 -11.58 -2.07 -7.72
CA GLN A 427 -11.28 -0.90 -6.89
C GLN A 427 -10.63 0.19 -7.74
N THR A 428 -11.35 1.27 -7.99
CA THR A 428 -10.88 2.33 -8.87
C THR A 428 -11.44 3.69 -8.48
N ASN A 429 -11.06 4.73 -9.20
CA ASN A 429 -11.58 6.08 -9.00
C ASN A 429 -13.12 6.10 -9.24
N PRO A 430 -13.92 6.72 -8.36
CA PRO A 430 -15.39 6.77 -8.47
C PRO A 430 -15.87 7.45 -9.76
N LYS A 431 -15.02 8.21 -10.45
CA LYS A 431 -15.30 8.75 -11.79
C LYS A 431 -15.59 7.70 -12.86
N ASN A 432 -15.31 6.41 -12.61
CA ASN A 432 -15.74 5.32 -13.48
C ASN A 432 -17.15 4.78 -13.17
N TYR A 433 -17.79 5.29 -12.10
CA TYR A 433 -19.06 4.78 -11.55
C TYR A 433 -19.95 5.90 -11.01
N ILE A 434 -19.95 7.08 -11.63
CA ILE A 434 -20.62 8.26 -11.04
C ILE A 434 -22.10 8.00 -10.76
N LYS A 435 -22.79 7.28 -11.66
CA LYS A 435 -24.20 6.88 -11.48
C LYS A 435 -24.38 5.94 -10.30
N GLU A 436 -23.49 4.96 -10.14
CA GLU A 436 -23.60 3.93 -9.11
C GLU A 436 -23.07 4.38 -7.74
N THR A 437 -22.40 5.52 -7.67
CA THR A 437 -21.73 6.06 -6.47
C THR A 437 -22.34 7.41 -6.06
N CYS A 438 -21.85 8.52 -6.62
CA CYS A 438 -22.18 9.88 -6.21
C CYS A 438 -23.67 10.21 -6.39
N LEU A 439 -24.25 9.88 -7.55
CA LEU A 439 -25.60 10.31 -7.90
C LEU A 439 -26.72 9.58 -7.14
N LYS A 440 -26.38 8.51 -6.41
CA LYS A 440 -27.34 7.86 -5.48
C LYS A 440 -27.64 8.72 -4.26
N CYS A 441 -26.71 9.59 -3.87
CA CYS A 441 -26.84 10.44 -2.67
C CYS A 441 -26.93 11.92 -3.01
N HIS A 442 -26.51 12.34 -4.21
CA HIS A 442 -26.57 13.72 -4.70
C HIS A 442 -27.54 13.84 -5.89
N PRO A 443 -28.87 13.82 -5.64
CA PRO A 443 -29.87 13.77 -6.71
C PRO A 443 -29.93 15.06 -7.55
N ASP A 444 -29.49 16.19 -7.00
CA ASP A 444 -29.48 17.50 -7.69
C ASP A 444 -28.26 17.68 -8.62
N TRP A 445 -27.47 16.63 -8.81
CA TRP A 445 -26.27 16.63 -9.62
C TRP A 445 -26.45 15.73 -10.84
N ASP A 446 -25.81 16.10 -11.94
CA ASP A 446 -25.54 15.19 -13.05
C ASP A 446 -24.08 14.71 -12.99
N GLU A 447 -23.70 13.81 -13.90
CA GLU A 447 -22.34 13.27 -13.93
C GLU A 447 -21.28 14.35 -14.12
N LYS A 448 -21.56 15.34 -14.97
CA LYS A 448 -20.65 16.44 -15.27
C LYS A 448 -20.38 17.28 -14.04
N LYS A 449 -21.43 17.65 -13.29
CA LYS A 449 -21.36 18.41 -12.04
C LYS A 449 -20.63 17.63 -10.96
N ALA A 450 -20.92 16.33 -10.80
CA ALA A 450 -20.21 15.48 -9.84
C ALA A 450 -18.69 15.42 -10.12
N VAL A 451 -18.31 15.15 -11.37
CA VAL A 451 -16.90 15.14 -11.79
C VAL A 451 -16.26 16.52 -11.60
N TYR A 452 -16.94 17.59 -11.99
CA TYR A 452 -16.45 18.96 -11.86
C TYR A 452 -16.17 19.32 -10.39
N VAL A 453 -17.08 18.98 -9.46
CA VAL A 453 -16.89 19.21 -8.03
C VAL A 453 -15.68 18.43 -7.50
N ILE A 454 -15.56 17.15 -7.84
CA ILE A 454 -14.42 16.31 -7.42
C ILE A 454 -13.10 16.91 -7.92
N ASP A 455 -13.01 17.22 -9.21
CA ASP A 455 -11.77 17.70 -9.81
C ASP A 455 -11.42 19.12 -9.33
N SER A 456 -12.40 19.96 -9.05
CA SER A 456 -12.20 21.30 -8.47
C SER A 456 -11.64 21.22 -7.05
N ALA A 457 -12.20 20.33 -6.21
CA ALA A 457 -11.72 20.10 -4.85
C ALA A 457 -10.29 19.55 -4.85
N VAL A 458 -10.01 18.50 -5.63
CA VAL A 458 -8.69 17.90 -5.75
C VAL A 458 -7.65 18.91 -6.27
N THR A 459 -8.00 19.72 -7.26
CA THR A 459 -7.09 20.74 -7.81
C THR A 459 -6.77 21.82 -6.77
N HIS A 460 -7.77 22.29 -6.01
CA HIS A 460 -7.56 23.24 -4.92
C HIS A 460 -6.61 22.68 -3.84
N LEU A 461 -6.82 21.43 -3.42
CA LEU A 461 -6.02 20.79 -2.38
C LEU A 461 -4.59 20.51 -2.82
N LYS A 462 -4.38 20.08 -4.08
CA LYS A 462 -3.04 20.02 -4.69
C LYS A 462 -2.34 21.37 -4.64
N GLY A 463 -3.05 22.46 -4.92
CA GLY A 463 -2.51 23.82 -4.82
C GLY A 463 -2.09 24.20 -3.39
N LYS A 464 -2.81 23.73 -2.37
CA LYS A 464 -2.42 23.89 -0.96
C LYS A 464 -1.17 23.09 -0.62
N ALA A 465 -1.09 21.83 -1.05
CA ALA A 465 0.10 21.00 -0.87
C ALA A 465 1.35 21.61 -1.51
N ARG A 466 1.23 22.19 -2.72
CA ARG A 466 2.31 22.94 -3.39
C ARG A 466 2.82 24.12 -2.56
N LYS A 467 1.93 24.85 -1.89
CA LYS A 467 2.32 25.97 -1.03
C LYS A 467 3.01 25.50 0.25
N ALA A 468 2.57 24.38 0.83
CA ALA A 468 3.28 23.74 1.94
C ALA A 468 4.70 23.31 1.54
N GLU A 469 4.85 22.67 0.37
CA GLU A 469 6.17 22.30 -0.17
C GLU A 469 7.08 23.49 -0.38
N PHE A 470 6.54 24.59 -0.91
CA PHE A 470 7.29 25.82 -1.11
C PHE A 470 7.91 26.30 0.21
N TRP A 471 7.10 26.46 1.26
CA TRP A 471 7.59 26.94 2.56
C TRP A 471 8.52 25.95 3.25
N LEU A 472 8.24 24.65 3.14
CA LEU A 472 9.11 23.62 3.69
C LEU A 472 10.48 23.59 2.99
N THR A 473 10.50 23.81 1.67
CA THR A 473 11.72 24.00 0.88
C THR A 473 12.49 25.25 1.34
N GLN A 474 11.80 26.37 1.59
CA GLN A 474 12.45 27.59 2.11
C GLN A 474 13.08 27.33 3.49
N LEU A 475 12.39 26.61 4.37
CA LEU A 475 12.94 26.21 5.68
C LEU A 475 14.22 25.38 5.51
N ILE A 476 14.20 24.35 4.67
CA ILE A 476 15.38 23.50 4.43
C ILE A 476 16.56 24.31 3.87
N ASN A 477 16.32 25.22 2.93
CA ASN A 477 17.37 26.08 2.39
C ASN A 477 17.92 27.02 3.46
N LYS A 478 17.08 27.54 4.36
CA LYS A 478 17.50 28.41 5.45
C LYS A 478 18.44 27.70 6.44
N PHE A 479 18.32 26.38 6.63
CA PHE A 479 19.29 25.59 7.41
C PHE A 479 20.71 25.58 6.81
N ILE A 480 20.85 25.70 5.48
CA ILE A 480 22.16 25.80 4.82
C ILE A 480 22.80 27.12 5.21
N GLU A 481 22.04 28.21 5.08
CA GLU A 481 22.49 29.55 5.43
C GLU A 481 22.85 29.69 6.92
N ALA A 482 21.98 29.17 7.80
CA ALA A 482 22.17 29.23 9.25
C ALA A 482 23.46 28.51 9.69
N ARG A 483 23.74 27.33 9.12
CA ARG A 483 25.00 26.61 9.38
C ARG A 483 26.22 27.37 8.88
N ALA A 484 26.13 27.96 7.69
CA ALA A 484 27.22 28.79 7.15
C ALA A 484 27.48 30.05 7.99
N ALA A 485 26.45 30.60 8.63
CA ALA A 485 26.55 31.72 9.56
C ALA A 485 27.02 31.33 10.97
N GLY A 486 27.21 30.04 11.27
CA GLY A 486 27.60 29.58 12.60
C GLY A 486 26.51 29.76 13.67
N VAL A 487 25.23 29.61 13.29
CA VAL A 487 24.10 29.58 14.24
C VAL A 487 24.26 28.41 15.21
N ASP A 488 23.97 28.66 16.49
CA ASP A 488 24.19 27.70 17.56
C ASP A 488 23.25 26.49 17.45
N GLU A 489 23.75 25.32 17.86
CA GLU A 489 23.05 24.04 17.70
C GLU A 489 21.71 23.98 18.48
N ALA A 490 21.59 24.73 19.58
CA ALA A 490 20.31 24.85 20.31
C ALA A 490 19.22 25.49 19.44
N VAL A 491 19.54 26.56 18.72
CA VAL A 491 18.61 27.23 17.79
C VAL A 491 18.29 26.31 16.60
N LEU A 492 19.30 25.62 16.06
CA LEU A 492 19.09 24.64 14.99
C LEU A 492 18.16 23.51 15.45
N LYS A 493 18.26 23.07 16.70
CA LYS A 493 17.37 22.06 17.29
C LYS A 493 15.92 22.55 17.33
N ASP A 494 15.67 23.78 17.74
CA ASP A 494 14.32 24.35 17.77
C ASP A 494 13.73 24.46 16.35
N ALA A 495 14.54 24.87 15.37
CA ALA A 495 14.10 24.88 13.97
C ALA A 495 13.85 23.45 13.43
N ARG A 496 14.57 22.42 13.91
CA ARG A 496 14.36 21.02 13.49
C ARG A 496 13.05 20.46 14.04
N ASP A 497 12.63 20.89 15.23
CA ASP A 497 11.30 20.58 15.76
C ASP A 497 10.20 21.15 14.84
N LYS A 498 10.35 22.41 14.42
CA LYS A 498 9.45 23.02 13.43
C LYS A 498 9.46 22.26 12.11
N HIS A 499 10.62 21.79 11.65
CA HIS A 499 10.70 20.93 10.48
C HIS A 499 9.92 19.63 10.67
N TYR A 500 10.04 18.94 11.81
CA TYR A 500 9.30 17.71 12.08
C TYR A 500 7.79 17.91 11.99
N HIS A 501 7.24 18.94 12.64
CA HIS A 501 5.82 19.26 12.55
C HIS A 501 5.39 19.68 11.15
N ALA A 502 6.18 20.55 10.50
CA ALA A 502 5.87 21.00 9.15
C ALA A 502 5.84 19.84 8.14
N HIS A 503 6.78 18.91 8.29
CA HIS A 503 6.87 17.69 7.50
C HIS A 503 5.65 16.80 7.68
N THR A 504 5.27 16.46 8.92
CA THR A 504 4.09 15.62 9.20
C THR A 504 2.85 16.15 8.52
N HIS A 505 2.59 17.45 8.70
CA HIS A 505 1.39 18.10 8.19
C HIS A 505 1.38 18.34 6.68
N TRP A 506 2.52 18.18 5.99
CA TRP A 506 2.62 18.18 4.53
C TRP A 506 2.55 16.76 3.98
N GLU A 507 3.42 15.89 4.47
CA GLU A 507 3.65 14.57 3.89
C GLU A 507 2.43 13.66 4.04
N TRP A 508 1.63 13.83 5.10
CA TRP A 508 0.34 13.15 5.25
C TRP A 508 -0.51 13.26 3.97
N TRP A 509 -0.56 14.44 3.34
CA TRP A 509 -1.43 14.73 2.19
C TRP A 509 -0.79 14.45 0.84
N THR A 510 0.54 14.35 0.77
CA THR A 510 1.21 13.83 -0.43
C THR A 510 1.21 12.31 -0.44
N ALA A 511 1.26 11.67 0.73
CA ALA A 511 1.10 10.23 0.91
C ALA A 511 -0.35 9.79 0.65
N GLU A 512 -1.33 10.50 1.18
CA GLU A 512 -2.76 10.21 1.00
C GLU A 512 -3.19 10.35 -0.47
N THR A 513 -3.93 9.36 -0.93
CA THR A 513 -4.15 9.10 -2.36
C THR A 513 -5.29 9.91 -2.97
N SER A 514 -6.27 10.35 -2.18
CA SER A 514 -7.36 11.22 -2.63
C SER A 514 -6.97 12.69 -2.78
N ALA A 515 -5.73 13.04 -2.40
CA ALA A 515 -5.26 14.42 -2.32
C ALA A 515 -6.12 15.26 -1.36
N GLY A 516 -6.58 14.63 -0.28
CA GLY A 516 -7.42 15.25 0.76
C GLY A 516 -8.93 15.27 0.47
N PHE A 517 -9.41 14.75 -0.66
CA PHE A 517 -10.86 14.69 -0.94
C PHE A 517 -11.63 13.88 0.11
N HIS A 518 -11.00 12.85 0.69
CA HIS A 518 -11.60 12.06 1.77
C HIS A 518 -11.93 12.89 3.02
N ASN A 519 -11.20 13.98 3.28
CA ASN A 519 -11.49 14.91 4.37
C ASN A 519 -10.94 16.32 4.07
N ILE A 520 -11.70 17.08 3.27
CA ILE A 520 -11.26 18.36 2.68
C ILE A 520 -10.90 19.39 3.76
N ASP A 521 -11.71 19.47 4.82
CA ASP A 521 -11.53 20.47 5.88
C ASP A 521 -10.25 20.18 6.66
N GLN A 522 -10.03 18.92 7.08
CA GLN A 522 -8.80 18.48 7.73
C GLN A 522 -7.56 18.68 6.83
N ALA A 523 -7.68 18.40 5.54
CA ALA A 523 -6.60 18.59 4.57
C ALA A 523 -6.16 20.04 4.50
N LYS A 524 -7.12 20.97 4.39
CA LYS A 524 -6.82 22.41 4.32
C LYS A 524 -6.16 22.90 5.60
N GLU A 525 -6.67 22.49 6.75
CA GLU A 525 -6.16 22.90 8.06
C GLU A 525 -4.76 22.37 8.33
N SER A 526 -4.52 21.08 8.10
CA SER A 526 -3.20 20.48 8.27
C SER A 526 -2.20 21.09 7.29
N LEU A 527 -2.52 21.25 6.01
CA LEU A 527 -1.59 21.87 5.06
C LEU A 527 -1.27 23.33 5.43
N ASN A 528 -2.22 24.08 5.97
CA ASN A 528 -1.95 25.41 6.52
C ASN A 528 -1.01 25.33 7.73
N THR A 529 -1.21 24.35 8.62
CA THR A 529 -0.31 24.10 9.76
C THR A 529 1.12 23.82 9.28
N SER A 530 1.30 23.03 8.23
CA SER A 530 2.62 22.81 7.63
C SER A 530 3.31 24.10 7.19
N MET A 531 2.57 25.00 6.52
CA MET A 531 3.09 26.30 6.12
C MET A 531 3.46 27.16 7.33
N ILE A 532 2.61 27.21 8.36
CA ILE A 532 2.85 27.99 9.58
C ILE A 532 4.12 27.50 10.28
N ARG A 533 4.25 26.19 10.52
CA ARG A 533 5.43 25.61 11.16
C ARG A 533 6.70 25.83 10.33
N SER A 534 6.60 25.77 9.01
CA SER A 534 7.73 26.12 8.13
C SER A 534 8.18 27.57 8.32
N MET A 535 7.23 28.52 8.32
CA MET A 535 7.52 29.95 8.53
C MET A 535 8.06 30.24 9.92
N GLU A 536 7.56 29.58 10.97
CA GLU A 536 8.12 29.67 12.33
C GLU A 536 9.59 29.22 12.36
N GLY A 537 9.91 28.09 11.74
CA GLY A 537 11.28 27.60 11.63
C GLY A 537 12.19 28.57 10.86
N ILE A 538 11.69 29.19 9.79
CA ILE A 538 12.43 30.20 9.03
C ILE A 538 12.73 31.42 9.90
N GLN A 539 11.74 31.93 10.62
CA GLN A 539 11.89 33.09 11.50
C GLN A 539 12.96 32.85 12.57
N ILE A 540 12.92 31.68 13.23
CA ILE A 540 13.93 31.28 14.22
C ILE A 540 15.34 31.36 13.64
N LEU A 541 15.53 30.84 12.42
CA LEU A 541 16.84 30.83 11.78
C LEU A 541 17.26 32.23 11.29
N GLU A 542 16.34 33.03 10.76
CA GLU A 542 16.62 34.38 10.29
C GLU A 542 17.05 35.31 11.43
N ASP A 543 16.35 35.25 12.56
CA ASP A 543 16.71 36.04 13.74
C ASP A 543 18.12 35.69 14.26
N ALA A 544 18.46 34.40 14.26
CA ALA A 544 19.78 33.94 14.69
C ALA A 544 20.89 34.29 13.69
N ILE A 545 20.62 34.21 12.37
CA ILE A 545 21.56 34.65 11.34
C ILE A 545 21.84 36.15 11.47
N LYS A 546 20.78 36.97 11.67
CA LYS A 546 20.90 38.42 11.86
C LYS A 546 21.75 38.74 13.08
N ALA A 547 21.53 38.03 14.19
CA ALA A 547 22.34 38.18 15.40
C ALA A 547 23.83 37.85 15.18
N LYS A 548 24.15 36.86 14.33
CA LYS A 548 25.55 36.49 14.01
C LYS A 548 26.22 37.45 13.02
N ARG A 549 25.50 37.98 12.03
CA ARG A 549 26.07 38.78 10.92
C ARG A 549 26.04 40.29 11.15
N GLY A 550 25.23 40.80 12.08
CA GLY A 550 25.10 42.24 12.33
C GLY A 550 24.51 43.06 11.17
N THR A 551 24.13 42.41 10.07
CA THR A 551 23.50 43.01 8.88
C THR A 551 22.20 42.28 8.57
N ASP A 552 21.17 43.03 8.16
CA ASP A 552 19.86 42.47 7.86
C ASP A 552 19.89 41.81 6.47
N THR A 553 20.14 40.50 6.43
CA THR A 553 20.04 39.69 5.20
C THR A 553 18.63 39.12 5.02
N THR A 554 17.62 39.61 5.77
CA THR A 554 16.25 39.22 5.50
C THR A 554 15.91 39.55 4.04
N PHE A 555 15.49 38.53 3.30
CA PHE A 555 14.56 38.80 2.21
C PHE A 555 13.44 39.60 2.86
N THR A 556 13.05 40.73 2.28
CA THR A 556 11.92 41.49 2.81
C THR A 556 10.64 40.66 2.67
N THR A 557 10.39 39.78 3.64
CA THR A 557 9.11 39.20 4.01
C THR A 557 8.38 39.96 5.14
N PRO A 558 8.64 41.26 5.47
CA PRO A 558 7.81 41.93 6.44
C PRO A 558 6.49 42.27 5.75
N VAL A 559 5.44 41.55 6.17
CA VAL A 559 3.98 41.84 6.13
C VAL A 559 3.16 40.56 5.88
N ARG A 560 3.66 39.58 5.11
CA ARG A 560 2.84 38.38 4.77
C ARG A 560 2.68 37.36 5.91
N ALA A 561 3.67 37.17 6.78
CA ALA A 561 3.53 36.24 7.91
C ALA A 561 2.42 36.69 8.89
N LYS A 562 2.29 38.01 9.14
CA LYS A 562 1.23 38.57 10.00
C LYS A 562 -0.20 38.28 9.51
N HIS A 563 -0.39 38.00 8.21
CA HIS A 563 -1.71 37.63 7.68
C HIS A 563 -2.04 36.13 7.83
N PHE A 564 -1.06 35.28 8.15
CA PHE A 564 -1.27 33.84 8.44
C PHE A 564 -1.22 33.52 9.94
N ILE A 565 -0.56 34.35 10.74
CA ILE A 565 -0.37 34.17 12.20
C ILE A 565 -1.62 34.55 13.02
N GLY A 566 -2.58 35.26 12.42
CA GLY A 566 -3.76 35.80 13.14
C GLY A 566 -4.86 34.78 13.51
N VAL A 567 -4.73 33.51 13.13
CA VAL A 567 -5.67 32.46 13.54
C VAL A 567 -4.83 31.27 13.99
N ASP A 568 -4.71 31.07 15.29
CA ASP A 568 -4.23 29.81 15.86
C ASP A 568 -5.27 28.73 15.52
N PRO A 569 -4.97 27.73 14.66
CA PRO A 569 -5.94 26.69 14.34
C PRO A 569 -6.16 25.71 15.51
N VAL A 570 -5.39 25.83 16.60
CA VAL A 570 -5.39 24.91 17.75
C VAL A 570 -5.97 25.56 19.02
N LYS A 571 -6.56 26.76 18.94
CA LYS A 571 -7.31 27.37 20.05
C LYS A 571 -8.78 27.56 19.74
#